data_AF-B5IP23-F1
#
_entry.id   AF-B5IP23-F1
#
_cell.length_a   1.000
_cell.length_b   1.000
_cell.length_c   1.000
_cell.angle_alpha   90.00
_cell.angle_beta   90.00
_cell.angle_gamma   90.00
#
_symmetry.space_group_name_H-M   'P 1'
#
loop_
_entity.id
_entity.type
_entity.pdbx_description
1 polymer ?
#
loop_
_entity_poly.entity_id
_entity_poly.type
_entity_poly.pdbx_seq_one_letter_code
_entity_poly.pdbx_strand_id
1 'polypeptide(L)'
;MAKKSMIARDVKRKKMVDRFAAKRAALKAAFEAAADPMERLEIHRKIQSLPRNSAPTRVRNRCWATGKPRGVYRDFGLCRNQLRERAHKGELPGVVKSSW
;
A
#
# COMPACT_ATOMS: atom_id res chain seq x y z
N MET A 1 -15.56 -13.04 0.27
CA MET A 1 -14.08 -12.93 0.28
C MET A 1 -13.59 -12.30 -1.03
N ALA A 2 -12.35 -11.81 -1.11
CA ALA A 2 -11.81 -11.26 -2.36
C ALA A 2 -11.39 -12.38 -3.34
N LYS A 3 -11.47 -12.11 -4.64
CA LYS A 3 -10.98 -13.04 -5.68
C LYS A 3 -9.47 -13.29 -5.50
N LYS A 4 -9.03 -14.55 -5.60
CA LYS A 4 -7.61 -14.95 -5.49
C LYS A 4 -6.70 -14.14 -6.43
N SER A 5 -7.17 -13.92 -7.67
CA SER A 5 -6.47 -13.10 -8.67
C SER A 5 -6.24 -11.65 -8.23
N MET A 6 -7.16 -11.07 -7.47
CA MET A 6 -7.03 -9.70 -6.96
C MET A 6 -6.03 -9.58 -5.81
N ILE A 7 -5.90 -10.64 -5.00
CA ILE A 7 -4.90 -10.72 -3.94
C ILE A 7 -3.51 -10.88 -4.57
N ALA A 8 -3.35 -11.82 -5.50
CA ALA A 8 -2.11 -12.04 -6.23
C ALA A 8 -1.63 -10.77 -6.98
N ARG A 9 -2.56 -10.00 -7.55
CA ARG A 9 -2.26 -8.71 -8.19
C ARG A 9 -1.66 -7.69 -7.22
N ASP A 10 -2.15 -7.64 -5.98
CA ASP A 10 -1.63 -6.72 -4.96
C ASP A 10 -0.25 -7.18 -4.47
N VAL A 11 -0.05 -8.49 -4.29
CA VAL A 11 1.28 -9.08 -3.98
C VAL A 11 2.30 -8.73 -5.06
N LYS A 12 1.94 -8.86 -6.35
CA LYS A 12 2.80 -8.46 -7.47
C LYS A 12 3.15 -6.98 -7.44
N ARG A 13 2.19 -6.12 -7.05
CA ARG A 13 2.43 -4.67 -6.91
C ARG A 13 3.40 -4.37 -5.78
N LYS A 14 3.24 -4.97 -4.61
CA LYS A 14 4.16 -4.79 -3.47
C LYS A 14 5.59 -5.13 -3.87
N LYS A 15 5.82 -6.32 -4.43
CA LYS A 15 7.14 -6.73 -4.94
C LYS A 15 7.74 -5.74 -5.94
N MET A 16 6.91 -5.17 -6.83
CA MET A 16 7.36 -4.19 -7.80
C MET A 16 7.68 -2.83 -7.17
N VAL A 17 6.90 -2.39 -6.19
CA VAL A 17 7.17 -1.17 -5.41
C VAL A 17 8.52 -1.31 -4.72
N ASP A 18 8.75 -2.42 -4.00
CA ASP A 18 9.99 -2.67 -3.26
C ASP A 18 11.20 -2.63 -4.20
N ARG A 19 11.10 -3.30 -5.37
CA ARG A 19 12.18 -3.33 -6.38
C ARG A 19 12.57 -1.95 -6.92
N PHE A 20 11.61 -1.04 -7.06
CA PHE A 20 11.84 0.29 -7.66
C PHE A 20 11.83 1.43 -6.65
N ALA A 21 11.69 1.13 -5.35
CA ALA A 21 11.51 2.14 -4.31
C ALA A 21 12.69 3.13 -4.28
N ALA A 22 13.92 2.62 -4.24
CA ALA A 22 15.13 3.44 -4.21
C ALA A 22 15.27 4.31 -5.47
N LYS A 23 15.16 3.72 -6.67
CA LYS A 23 15.25 4.45 -7.94
C LYS A 23 14.21 5.57 -8.04
N ARG A 24 12.97 5.30 -7.59
CA ARG A 24 11.88 6.27 -7.65
C ARG A 24 12.04 7.38 -6.61
N ALA A 25 12.58 7.07 -5.43
CA ALA A 25 12.92 8.07 -4.42
C ALA A 25 14.02 9.01 -4.91
N ALA A 26 15.10 8.47 -5.48
CA ALA A 26 16.20 9.27 -6.06
C ALA A 26 15.71 10.21 -7.17
N LEU A 27 14.92 9.70 -8.13
CA LEU A 27 14.37 10.52 -9.21
C LEU A 27 13.41 11.60 -8.71
N LYS A 28 12.63 11.32 -7.66
CA LYS A 28 11.76 12.33 -7.04
C LYS A 28 12.56 13.41 -6.32
N ALA A 29 13.59 13.03 -5.56
CA ALA A 29 14.48 14.00 -4.91
C ALA A 29 15.16 14.91 -5.95
N ALA A 30 15.65 14.33 -7.05
CA ALA A 30 16.23 15.10 -8.16
C ALA A 30 15.20 16.04 -8.81
N PHE A 31 13.94 15.60 -8.96
CA PHE A 31 12.87 16.42 -9.52
C PHE A 31 12.53 17.65 -8.66
N GLU A 32 12.55 17.51 -7.32
CA GLU A 32 12.32 18.64 -6.41
C GLU A 32 13.53 19.56 -6.30
N ALA A 33 14.75 19.04 -6.48
CA ALA A 33 15.98 19.82 -6.43
C ALA A 33 16.28 20.59 -7.73
N ALA A 34 15.74 20.17 -8.88
CA ALA A 34 15.98 20.80 -10.17
C ALA A 34 15.38 22.21 -10.24
N ALA A 35 16.25 23.21 -10.47
CA ALA A 35 15.86 24.61 -10.64
C ALA A 35 15.48 24.93 -12.10
N ASP A 36 16.14 24.27 -13.06
CA ASP A 36 15.89 24.50 -14.47
C ASP A 36 14.62 23.75 -14.96
N PRO A 37 13.69 24.43 -15.66
CA PRO A 37 12.48 23.79 -16.18
C PRO A 37 12.73 22.63 -17.17
N MET A 38 13.79 22.70 -17.98
CA MET A 38 14.08 21.65 -18.97
C MET A 38 14.66 20.41 -18.30
N GLU A 39 15.58 20.56 -17.34
CA GLU A 39 16.07 19.45 -16.54
C GLU A 39 14.93 18.74 -15.78
N ARG A 40 14.02 19.53 -15.20
CA ARG A 40 12.84 19.01 -14.49
C ARG A 40 11.93 18.21 -15.43
N LEU A 41 11.77 18.63 -16.69
CA LEU A 41 11.01 17.89 -17.71
C LEU A 41 11.67 16.54 -18.05
N GLU A 42 12.99 16.49 -18.17
CA GLU A 42 13.72 15.24 -18.44
C GLU A 42 13.62 14.23 -17.31
N ILE A 43 13.76 14.70 -16.07
CA ILE A 43 13.58 13.86 -14.88
C ILE A 43 12.15 13.33 -14.83
N HIS A 44 11.17 14.17 -15.14
CA HIS A 44 9.78 13.74 -15.22
C HIS A 44 9.56 12.65 -16.28
N ARG A 45 10.18 12.75 -17.46
CA ARG A 45 10.17 11.67 -18.48
C ARG A 45 10.78 10.37 -17.94
N LYS A 46 11.88 10.44 -17.18
CA LYS A 46 12.49 9.27 -16.51
C LYS A 46 11.58 8.67 -15.43
N ILE A 47 10.78 9.47 -14.73
CA ILE A 47 9.78 8.98 -13.78
C ILE A 47 8.62 8.29 -14.51
N GLN A 48 8.19 8.83 -15.64
CA GLN A 48 7.10 8.27 -16.45
C GLN A 48 7.47 6.94 -17.14
N SER A 49 8.74 6.74 -17.49
CA SER A 49 9.21 5.48 -18.09
C SER A 49 9.20 4.30 -17.12
N LEU A 50 9.14 4.55 -15.81
CA LEU A 50 9.01 3.49 -14.81
C LEU A 50 7.65 2.76 -14.94
N PRO A 51 7.61 1.45 -14.65
CA PRO A 51 6.36 0.70 -14.69
C PRO A 51 5.30 1.32 -13.77
N ARG A 52 4.08 1.55 -14.28
CA ARG A 52 3.00 2.23 -13.52
C ARG A 52 2.70 1.59 -12.16
N ASN A 53 2.82 0.26 -12.06
CA ASN A 53 2.55 -0.51 -10.83
C ASN A 53 3.69 -0.45 -9.80
N SER A 54 4.84 0.15 -10.13
CA SER A 54 5.89 0.47 -9.15
C SER A 54 5.51 1.62 -8.22
N ALA A 55 4.40 2.31 -8.50
CA ALA A 55 3.93 3.38 -7.65
C ALA A 55 3.29 2.85 -6.35
N PRO A 56 3.76 3.28 -5.15
CA PRO A 56 3.22 2.80 -3.87
C PRO A 56 1.74 3.17 -3.68
N THR A 57 1.29 4.28 -4.28
CA THR A 57 -0.10 4.74 -4.25
C THR A 57 -1.10 3.74 -4.87
N ARG A 58 -0.64 2.79 -5.68
CA ARG A 58 -1.49 1.77 -6.31
C ARG A 58 -1.64 0.49 -5.49
N VAL A 59 -0.85 0.33 -4.43
CA VAL A 59 -1.00 -0.76 -3.46
C VAL A 59 -2.21 -0.45 -2.59
N ARG A 60 -3.05 -1.46 -2.33
CA ARG A 60 -4.24 -1.26 -1.50
C ARG A 60 -4.16 -2.13 -0.26
N ASN A 61 -4.37 -1.52 0.90
CA ASN A 61 -4.49 -2.27 2.15
C ASN A 61 -5.68 -3.22 2.07
N ARG A 62 -5.42 -4.50 2.29
CA ARG A 62 -6.39 -5.59 2.28
C ARG A 62 -6.32 -6.33 3.60
N CYS A 63 -7.48 -6.81 4.06
CA CYS A 63 -7.54 -7.73 5.19
C CYS A 63 -6.71 -8.98 4.90
N TRP A 64 -5.80 -9.34 5.81
CA TRP A 64 -4.96 -10.52 5.66
C TRP A 64 -5.78 -11.81 5.53
N ALA A 65 -6.84 -11.97 6.34
CA ALA A 65 -7.65 -13.19 6.35
C ALA A 65 -8.57 -13.34 5.11
N THR A 66 -9.19 -12.26 4.64
CA THR A 66 -10.27 -12.34 3.62
C THR A 66 -9.96 -11.62 2.32
N GLY A 67 -8.89 -10.83 2.27
CA GLY A 67 -8.53 -9.96 1.15
C GLY A 67 -9.45 -8.76 0.93
N LYS A 68 -10.41 -8.49 1.83
CA LYS A 68 -11.36 -7.38 1.71
C LYS A 68 -10.63 -6.03 1.64
N PRO A 69 -10.87 -5.18 0.62
CA PRO A 69 -10.10 -3.97 0.37
C PRO A 69 -10.65 -2.69 1.05
N ARG A 70 -11.67 -2.82 1.91
CA ARG A 70 -12.38 -1.70 2.55
C ARG A 70 -12.56 -1.97 4.04
N GLY A 71 -12.55 -0.90 4.84
CA GLY A 71 -12.70 -0.95 6.30
C GLY A 71 -11.60 -1.77 6.95
N VAL A 72 -10.34 -1.57 6.50
CA VAL A 72 -9.16 -2.25 7.02
C VAL A 72 -8.51 -1.34 8.05
N TYR A 73 -8.34 -1.84 9.28
CA TYR A 73 -7.59 -1.17 10.33
C TYR A 73 -6.11 -1.46 10.13
N ARG A 74 -5.27 -0.42 10.12
CA ARG A 74 -3.82 -0.57 9.83
C ARG A 74 -3.11 -1.34 10.95
N ASP A 75 -3.46 -1.06 12.19
CA ASP A 75 -2.81 -1.64 13.38
C ASP A 75 -3.00 -3.15 13.45
N PHE A 76 -4.19 -3.63 13.07
CA PHE A 76 -4.53 -5.06 13.08
C PHE A 76 -4.34 -5.75 11.72
N GLY A 77 -4.26 -5.01 10.61
CA GLY A 77 -4.24 -5.58 9.26
C GLY A 77 -5.52 -6.34 8.86
N LEU A 78 -6.62 -6.14 9.60
CA LEU A 78 -7.89 -6.85 9.45
C LEU A 78 -9.00 -5.92 9.00
N CYS A 79 -10.01 -6.46 8.32
CA CYS A 79 -11.24 -5.73 8.04
C CYS A 79 -12.17 -5.73 9.26
N ARG A 80 -13.06 -4.74 9.36
CA ARG A 80 -13.99 -4.55 10.49
C ARG A 80 -14.74 -5.82 10.93
N ASN A 81 -15.16 -6.66 10.00
CA ASN A 81 -15.90 -7.88 10.32
C ASN A 81 -14.99 -8.92 11.00
N GLN A 82 -13.80 -9.16 10.44
CA GLN A 82 -12.83 -10.09 11.04
C GLN A 82 -12.27 -9.55 12.35
N LEU A 83 -12.06 -8.24 12.44
CA LEU A 83 -11.62 -7.62 13.70
C LEU A 83 -12.64 -7.89 14.81
N ARG A 84 -13.92 -7.64 14.55
CA ARG A 84 -15.00 -7.90 15.50
C ARG A 84 -15.09 -9.38 15.88
N GLU A 85 -15.03 -10.28 14.90
CA GLU A 85 -15.10 -11.72 15.15
C GLU A 85 -13.94 -12.19 16.05
N ARG A 86 -12.71 -11.76 15.77
CA ARG A 86 -11.53 -12.12 16.54
C ARG A 86 -11.49 -11.48 17.92
N ALA A 87 -11.97 -10.23 18.04
CA ALA A 87 -12.14 -9.58 19.34
C ALA A 87 -13.12 -10.35 20.22
N HIS A 88 -14.25 -10.81 19.67
CA HIS A 88 -15.21 -11.63 20.41
C HIS A 88 -14.65 -12.99 20.83
N LYS A 89 -13.71 -13.56 20.07
CA LYS A 89 -13.00 -14.80 20.42
C LYS A 89 -11.85 -14.60 21.40
N GLY A 90 -11.50 -13.36 21.74
CA GLY A 90 -10.34 -13.05 22.58
C GLY A 90 -8.99 -13.26 21.90
N GLU A 91 -8.93 -13.36 20.56
CA GLU A 91 -7.69 -13.55 19.81
C GLU A 91 -6.85 -12.25 19.69
N LEU A 92 -7.39 -11.11 20.12
CA LEU A 92 -6.74 -9.80 20.07
C LEU A 92 -6.38 -9.34 21.49
N PRO A 93 -5.08 -9.33 21.85
CA PRO A 93 -4.65 -8.93 23.19
C PRO A 93 -5.07 -7.50 23.53
N GLY A 94 -5.64 -7.32 24.73
CA GLY A 94 -6.02 -6.00 25.25
C GLY A 94 -7.24 -5.34 24.58
N VAL A 95 -7.91 -6.01 23.63
CA VAL A 95 -9.10 -5.46 22.97
C VAL A 95 -10.35 -5.81 23.79
N VAL A 96 -10.94 -4.80 24.41
CA VAL A 96 -12.21 -4.89 25.14
C VAL A 96 -13.20 -3.85 24.63
N LYS A 97 -14.50 -4.04 24.93
CA LYS A 97 -15.50 -2.99 24.69
C LYS A 97 -15.25 -1.86 25.66
N SER A 98 -14.98 -0.66 25.15
CA SER A 98 -14.86 0.56 25.93
C SER A 98 -16.23 1.16 26.23
N SER A 99 -16.43 1.62 27.47
CA SER A 99 -17.52 2.51 27.88
C SER A 99 -16.90 3.73 28.54
N TRP A 100 -17.27 4.93 28.10
CA TRP A 100 -16.89 6.20 28.69
C TRP A 100 -18.14 7.06 28.86
#